data_AF-A0A662WP01-F1
#
_entry.id   AF-A0A662WP01-F1
#
_cell.length_a   1.000
_cell.length_b   1.000
_cell.length_c   1.000
_cell.angle_alpha   90.00
_cell.angle_beta   90.00
_cell.angle_gamma   90.00
#
_symmetry.space_group_name_H-M   'P 1'
#
loop_
_entity.id
_entity.type
_entity.pdbx_description
1 polymer ?
#
loop_
_entity_poly.entity_id
_entity_poly.type
_entity_poly.pdbx_seq_one_letter_code
_entity_poly.pdbx_strand_id
1 'polypeptide(L)'
;MGKAEGQGKNWHGHVTAVTVAPEFRRLGLAKKLMDYLENVSEELYDGYFVDLFVRVSNSLAIGMYEKFGYSVYRRVLGYYSSEHDGEDAFDMRKALPRDVDKKSVIPLPHPITPDQL
;
A
#
# COMPACT_ATOMS: atom_id res chain seq x y z
N MET A 1 4.89 -3.87 10.47
CA MET A 1 5.85 -3.40 9.46
C MET A 1 5.43 -3.95 8.10
N GLY A 2 5.53 -5.25 7.81
CA GLY A 2 4.93 -5.85 6.61
C GLY A 2 5.15 -7.36 6.48
N LYS A 3 4.72 -7.94 5.35
CA LYS A 3 4.94 -9.34 4.94
C LYS A 3 5.17 -9.42 3.42
N ALA A 4 5.74 -10.52 2.92
CA ALA A 4 5.72 -10.84 1.49
C ALA A 4 4.57 -11.81 1.19
N GLU A 5 3.79 -11.56 0.15
CA GLU A 5 2.63 -12.41 -0.19
C GLU A 5 2.24 -12.39 -1.68
N GLY A 6 1.23 -13.19 -2.01
CA GLY A 6 0.71 -13.38 -3.36
C GLY A 6 1.42 -14.51 -4.13
N GLN A 7 1.16 -14.60 -5.43
CA GLN A 7 1.73 -15.61 -6.32
C GLN A 7 1.93 -15.05 -7.74
N GLY A 8 2.93 -15.56 -8.47
CA GLY A 8 3.22 -15.13 -9.84
C GLY A 8 3.47 -13.62 -9.92
N LYS A 9 2.76 -12.94 -10.81
CA LYS A 9 2.86 -11.46 -10.97
C LYS A 9 2.28 -10.67 -9.79
N ASN A 10 1.57 -11.34 -8.89
CA ASN A 10 1.09 -10.75 -7.65
C ASN A 10 2.03 -11.04 -6.48
N TRP A 11 3.24 -11.57 -6.68
CA TRP A 11 4.23 -11.69 -5.61
C TRP A 11 4.77 -10.30 -5.23
N HIS A 12 4.54 -9.85 -3.99
CA HIS A 12 4.78 -8.46 -3.57
C HIS A 12 5.03 -8.34 -2.06
N GLY A 13 5.52 -7.17 -1.64
CA GLY A 13 5.55 -6.78 -0.23
C GLY A 13 4.26 -6.07 0.18
N HIS A 14 3.71 -6.38 1.34
CA HIS A 14 2.50 -5.75 1.87
C HIS A 14 2.78 -5.03 3.19
N VAL A 15 2.44 -3.74 3.26
CA VAL A 15 2.56 -2.95 4.48
C VAL A 15 1.33 -3.17 5.36
N THR A 16 1.48 -4.00 6.39
CA THR A 16 0.37 -4.27 7.33
C THR A 16 0.05 -3.08 8.23
N ALA A 17 1.10 -2.39 8.70
CA ALA A 17 0.96 -1.24 9.59
C ALA A 17 2.26 -0.46 9.68
N VAL A 18 2.15 0.86 9.57
CA VAL A 18 3.19 1.84 9.87
C VAL A 18 2.56 2.99 10.64
N THR A 19 3.17 3.37 11.76
CA THR A 19 2.73 4.51 12.56
C THR A 19 3.93 5.24 13.12
N VAL A 20 3.81 6.56 13.24
CA VAL A 20 4.78 7.43 13.90
C VAL A 20 4.03 8.23 14.94
N ALA A 21 4.52 8.16 16.18
CA ALA A 21 3.97 8.92 17.30
C ALA A 21 3.91 10.43 16.96
N PRO A 22 2.83 11.14 17.32
CA PRO A 22 2.59 12.52 16.89
C PRO A 22 3.77 13.48 17.08
N GLU A 23 4.47 13.34 18.20
CA GLU A 23 5.62 14.15 18.63
C GLU A 23 6.84 13.98 17.72
N PHE A 24 6.92 12.87 16.98
CA PHE A 24 8.04 12.52 16.10
C PHE A 24 7.67 12.57 14.61
N ARG A 25 6.49 13.10 14.26
CA ARG A 25 6.09 13.29 12.87
C ARG A 25 6.91 14.39 12.20
N ARG A 26 6.94 14.38 10.86
CA ARG A 26 7.70 15.34 10.02
C ARG A 26 9.24 15.31 10.20
N LEU A 27 9.76 14.31 10.91
CA LEU A 27 11.20 14.03 11.02
C LEU A 27 11.72 13.00 9.98
N GLY A 28 10.88 12.64 9.00
CA GLY A 28 11.22 11.65 7.97
C GLY A 28 11.23 10.19 8.42
N LEU A 29 10.78 9.88 9.65
CA LEU A 29 10.78 8.51 10.18
C LEU A 29 9.92 7.55 9.37
N ALA A 30 8.71 7.97 8.97
CA ALA A 30 7.84 7.17 8.11
C ALA A 30 8.53 6.81 6.79
N LYS A 31 9.23 7.76 6.17
CA LYS A 31 9.99 7.52 4.94
C LYS A 31 11.08 6.46 5.17
N LYS A 32 11.87 6.58 6.24
CA LYS A 32 12.92 5.59 6.55
C LYS A 32 12.37 4.18 6.75
N LEU A 33 11.22 4.07 7.42
CA LEU A 33 10.55 2.77 7.64
C LEU A 33 10.03 2.18 6.32
N MET A 34 9.44 3.00 5.45
CA MET A 34 8.97 2.56 4.13
C MET A 34 10.14 2.18 3.22
N ASP A 35 11.18 3.02 3.13
CA ASP A 35 12.40 2.74 2.36
C ASP A 35 13.01 1.38 2.77
N TYR A 36 13.07 1.09 4.08
CA TYR A 36 13.58 -0.19 4.57
C TYR A 36 12.72 -1.38 4.11
N LEU A 37 11.40 -1.26 4.21
CA LEU A 37 10.47 -2.30 3.78
C LEU A 37 10.52 -2.53 2.27
N GLU A 38 10.59 -1.44 1.49
CA GLU A 38 10.73 -1.49 0.03
C GLU A 38 12.02 -2.19 -0.36
N ASN A 39 13.16 -1.80 0.22
CA ASN A 39 14.45 -2.45 -0.02
C ASN A 39 14.42 -3.94 0.31
N VAL A 40 13.79 -4.34 1.42
CA VAL A 40 13.64 -5.76 1.76
C VAL A 40 12.76 -6.50 0.75
N SER A 41 11.67 -5.87 0.32
CA SER A 41 10.73 -6.44 -0.67
C SER A 41 11.37 -6.62 -2.04
N GLU A 42 12.26 -5.71 -2.41
CA GLU A 42 13.07 -5.78 -3.63
C GLU A 42 14.20 -6.81 -3.51
N GLU A 43 15.12 -6.62 -2.57
CA GLU A 43 16.40 -7.35 -2.54
C GLU A 43 16.27 -8.80 -2.06
N LEU A 44 15.39 -9.06 -1.08
CA LEU A 44 15.27 -10.40 -0.48
C LEU A 44 14.13 -11.22 -1.10
N TYR A 45 13.06 -10.56 -1.49
CA TYR A 45 11.85 -11.23 -1.98
C TYR A 45 11.66 -11.10 -3.49
N ASP A 46 12.39 -10.20 -4.17
CA ASP A 46 12.23 -9.93 -5.60
C ASP A 46 10.74 -9.67 -5.95
N GLY A 47 10.07 -8.80 -5.19
CA GLY A 47 8.65 -8.49 -5.38
C GLY A 47 8.38 -7.67 -6.65
N TYR A 48 7.19 -7.80 -7.23
CA TYR A 48 6.75 -6.95 -8.34
C TYR A 48 6.38 -5.53 -7.88
N PHE A 49 5.86 -5.40 -6.67
CA PHE A 49 5.43 -4.12 -6.10
C PHE A 49 5.44 -4.17 -4.57
N VAL A 50 5.16 -3.03 -3.96
CA VAL A 50 4.72 -2.93 -2.56
C VAL A 50 3.31 -2.34 -2.53
N ASP A 51 2.42 -2.89 -1.72
CA ASP A 51 1.08 -2.36 -1.52
C ASP A 51 0.73 -2.08 -0.05
N LEU A 52 -0.41 -1.40 0.13
CA LEU A 52 -1.01 -1.11 1.41
C LEU A 52 -2.49 -0.75 1.25
N PHE A 53 -3.26 -0.96 2.33
CA PHE A 53 -4.61 -0.43 2.44
C PHE A 53 -4.63 0.83 3.32
N VAL A 54 -5.26 1.88 2.84
CA VAL A 54 -5.45 3.14 3.58
C VAL A 54 -6.92 3.58 3.51
N ARG A 55 -7.46 4.01 4.66
CA ARG A 55 -8.80 4.62 4.76
C ARG A 55 -8.94 5.78 3.78
N VAL A 56 -10.04 5.83 3.02
CA VAL A 56 -10.29 6.91 2.05
C VAL A 56 -10.36 8.29 2.71
N SER A 57 -10.75 8.37 3.98
CA SER A 57 -10.76 9.63 4.75
C SER A 57 -9.36 10.10 5.19
N ASN A 58 -8.34 9.25 5.16
CA ASN A 58 -7.00 9.56 5.67
C ASN A 58 -6.14 10.28 4.61
N SER A 59 -6.58 11.48 4.22
CA SER A 59 -5.94 12.32 3.20
C SER A 59 -4.47 12.62 3.51
N LEU A 60 -4.09 12.73 4.79
CA LEU A 60 -2.71 12.96 5.20
C LEU A 60 -1.80 11.77 4.88
N ALA A 61 -2.26 10.54 5.18
CA ALA A 61 -1.50 9.34 4.84
C ALA A 61 -1.46 9.12 3.33
N ILE A 62 -2.58 9.32 2.63
CA ILE A 62 -2.65 9.22 1.16
C ILE A 62 -1.61 10.14 0.51
N GLY A 63 -1.62 11.44 0.86
CA GLY A 63 -0.65 12.40 0.32
C GLY A 63 0.80 12.13 0.75
N MET A 64 1.03 11.40 1.84
CA MET A 64 2.37 10.92 2.22
C MET A 64 2.81 9.78 1.29
N TYR A 65 1.96 8.78 1.05
CA TYR A 65 2.27 7.65 0.18
C TYR A 65 2.45 8.07 -1.29
N GLU A 66 1.64 9.01 -1.79
CA GLU A 66 1.83 9.61 -3.11
C GLU A 66 3.24 10.21 -3.27
N LYS A 67 3.73 10.92 -2.24
CA LYS A 67 5.11 11.46 -2.23
C LYS A 67 6.19 10.39 -2.18
N PHE A 68 5.86 9.19 -1.72
CA PHE A 68 6.78 8.03 -1.75
C PHE A 68 6.71 7.25 -3.07
N GLY A 69 5.82 7.64 -3.98
CA GLY A 69 5.66 7.04 -5.31
C GLY A 69 4.57 5.98 -5.40
N TYR A 70 3.67 5.89 -4.42
CA TYR A 70 2.50 5.02 -4.48
C TYR A 70 1.37 5.69 -5.26
N SER A 71 0.61 4.90 -6.01
CA SER A 71 -0.62 5.33 -6.67
C SER A 71 -1.79 4.43 -6.29
N VAL A 72 -3.01 4.97 -6.34
CA VAL A 72 -4.22 4.17 -6.11
C VAL A 72 -4.36 3.14 -7.23
N TYR A 73 -4.32 1.85 -6.87
CA TYR A 73 -4.57 0.74 -7.79
C TYR A 73 -6.07 0.42 -7.87
N ARG A 74 -6.75 0.34 -6.72
CA ARG A 74 -8.19 0.09 -6.66
C ARG A 74 -8.80 0.66 -5.38
N ARG A 75 -10.12 0.81 -5.39
CA ARG A 75 -10.92 1.11 -4.20
C ARG A 75 -11.61 -0.17 -3.74
N VAL A 76 -11.55 -0.46 -2.44
CA VAL A 76 -12.16 -1.62 -1.82
C VAL A 76 -13.29 -1.14 -0.92
N LEU A 77 -14.53 -1.45 -1.32
CA LEU A 77 -15.75 -0.99 -0.66
C LEU A 77 -15.92 -1.69 0.67
N GLY A 78 -16.22 -0.94 1.73
CA GLY A 78 -16.48 -1.49 3.07
C GLY A 78 -15.32 -2.29 3.67
N TYR A 79 -14.07 -2.04 3.23
CA TYR A 79 -12.89 -2.75 3.71
C TYR A 79 -12.71 -2.64 5.23
N TYR A 80 -12.86 -1.44 5.78
CA TYR A 80 -12.83 -1.23 7.21
C TYR A 80 -14.24 -1.34 7.77
N SER A 81 -14.60 -2.55 8.20
CA SER A 81 -15.86 -2.78 8.92
C SER A 81 -15.85 -2.05 10.26
N SER A 82 -16.92 -1.29 10.55
CA SER A 82 -17.28 -0.85 11.90
C SER A 82 -18.74 -1.21 12.17
N GLU A 83 -19.13 -1.29 13.44
CA GLU A 83 -20.50 -1.68 13.85
C GLU A 83 -21.59 -0.71 13.35
N HIS A 84 -21.21 0.51 12.92
CA HIS A 84 -22.16 1.57 12.59
C HIS A 84 -21.97 2.20 11.21
N ASP A 85 -20.75 2.21 10.65
CA ASP A 85 -20.48 2.70 9.29
C ASP A 85 -19.21 2.02 8.75
N GLY A 86 -19.35 1.18 7.73
CA GLY A 86 -18.19 0.64 7.01
C GLY A 86 -17.46 1.75 6.25
N GLU A 87 -16.13 1.71 6.22
CA GLU A 87 -15.33 2.65 5.44
C GLU A 87 -14.53 1.94 4.36
N ASP A 88 -14.50 2.55 3.18
CA ASP A 88 -13.72 2.06 2.06
C ASP A 88 -12.21 2.24 2.29
N ALA A 89 -11.42 1.43 1.58
CA ALA A 89 -9.99 1.59 1.50
C ALA A 89 -9.53 1.88 0.07
N PHE A 90 -8.42 2.58 -0.07
CA PHE A 90 -7.59 2.50 -1.26
C PHE A 90 -6.53 1.42 -1.06
N ASP A 91 -6.41 0.51 -2.03
CA ASP A 91 -5.22 -0.31 -2.28
C ASP A 91 -4.25 0.59 -3.06
N MET A 92 -3.20 1.05 -2.40
CA MET A 92 -2.17 1.88 -3.02
C MET A 92 -0.93 1.04 -3.29
N ARG A 93 -0.35 1.18 -4.48
CA ARG A 93 0.77 0.37 -4.95
C ARG A 93 1.93 1.20 -5.45
N LYS A 94 3.14 0.69 -5.25
CA LYS A 94 4.38 1.19 -5.84
C LYS A 94 5.08 0.03 -6.56
N ALA A 95 5.28 0.16 -7.86
CA ALA A 95 6.01 -0.83 -8.66
C ALA A 95 7.49 -0.88 -8.23
N LEU A 96 8.00 -2.10 -8.09
CA LEU A 96 9.42 -2.38 -7.87
C LEU A 96 10.12 -2.71 -9.20
N PRO A 97 11.46 -2.75 -9.26
CA PRO A 97 12.18 -2.95 -10.53
C PRO A 97 11.82 -4.21 -11.32
N ARG A 98 11.34 -5.27 -10.64
CA ARG A 98 10.84 -6.49 -11.29
C ARG A 98 9.62 -6.24 -12.19
N ASP A 99 8.76 -5.27 -11.86
CA ASP A 99 7.61 -4.87 -12.69
C ASP A 99 8.02 -3.81 -13.73
N VAL A 100 8.85 -4.21 -14.69
CA VAL A 100 9.42 -3.34 -15.73
C VAL A 100 8.34 -2.56 -16.50
N ASP A 101 7.21 -3.23 -16.80
CA ASP A 101 6.09 -2.64 -17.54
C ASP A 101 5.12 -1.86 -16.64
N LYS A 102 5.36 -1.82 -15.32
CA LYS A 102 4.50 -1.18 -14.31
C LYS A 102 3.04 -1.64 -14.37
N LYS A 103 2.82 -2.91 -14.69
CA LYS A 103 1.45 -3.47 -14.83
C LYS A 103 0.71 -3.54 -13.50
N SER A 104 1.44 -3.67 -12.40
CA SER A 104 0.87 -3.79 -11.05
C SER A 104 0.28 -2.50 -10.49
N VAL A 105 0.59 -1.35 -11.08
CA VAL A 105 0.13 -0.02 -10.64
C VAL A 105 -0.91 0.61 -11.57
N ILE A 106 -1.29 -0.07 -12.66
CA ILE A 106 -2.34 0.39 -13.56
C ILE A 106 -3.68 0.31 -12.82
N PRO A 107 -4.41 1.42 -12.59
CA PRO A 107 -5.63 1.38 -11.80
C PRO A 107 -6.71 0.49 -12.42
N LEU A 108 -7.46 -0.22 -11.58
CA LEU A 108 -8.67 -0.92 -12.00
C LEU A 108 -9.78 0.09 -12.33
N PRO A 109 -10.59 -0.16 -13.37
CA PRO A 109 -11.62 0.78 -13.81
C PRO A 109 -12.84 0.83 -12.88
N HIS A 110 -12.98 -0.13 -11.96
CA HIS A 110 -14.10 -0.24 -11.04
C HIS A 110 -13.61 -0.60 -9.63
N PRO A 111 -14.37 -0.20 -8.59
CA PRO A 111 -14.12 -0.66 -7.23
C PRO A 111 -14.41 -2.16 -7.10
N ILE A 112 -13.97 -2.74 -5.99
CA ILE A 112 -14.22 -4.14 -5.62
C ILE A 112 -14.70 -4.24 -4.17
N THR A 113 -15.24 -5.38 -3.77
CA THR A 113 -15.55 -5.71 -2.37
C THR A 113 -14.45 -6.58 -1.76
N PRO A 114 -14.37 -6.72 -0.41
CA PRO A 114 -13.27 -7.43 0.25
C PRO A 114 -13.18 -8.91 -0.10
N ASP A 115 -14.30 -9.54 -0.48
CA ASP A 115 -14.36 -10.93 -0.95
C ASP A 115 -13.72 -11.14 -2.34
N GLN A 116 -13.43 -10.06 -3.06
CA GLN A 116 -12.79 -10.08 -4.39
C GLN A 116 -11.28 -9.77 -4.34
N LEU A 117 -10.70 -9.65 -3.13
CA LEU A 117 -9.31 -9.22 -2.94
C LEU A 117 -8.26 -10.20 -3.44
#